data_AF-A0A960YXV6-F1
#
_entry.id   AF-A0A960YXV6-F1
#
_cell.length_a   1.000
_cell.length_b   1.000
_cell.length_c   1.000
_cell.angle_alpha   90.00
_cell.angle_beta   90.00
_cell.angle_gamma   90.00
#
_symmetry.space_group_name_H-M   'P 1'
#
loop_
_entity.id
_entity.type
_entity.pdbx_description
1 polymer ?
#
loop_
_entity_poly.entity_id
_entity_poly.type
_entity_poly.pdbx_seq_one_letter_code
_entity_poly.pdbx_strand_id
1 'polypeptide(L)'
;MDLPELESYFQNLTDITDNVAVINTHYEADHDSDFNALEDFFEDLVTKPWEQSDDKYYQLFTSYFTFHVKIVEEIIREAREILNPEKREYLKKLVNYQKSASDWFTNLRKKRKSVLAA
;
A
#
# COMPACT_ATOMS: atom_id res chain seq x y z
N MET A 1 -1.27 19.53 12.64
CA MET A 1 -0.78 18.15 12.39
C MET A 1 0.15 18.25 11.21
N ASP A 2 1.39 17.80 11.35
CA ASP A 2 2.29 17.68 10.20
C ASP A 2 1.95 16.40 9.46
N LEU A 3 1.12 16.54 8.41
CA LEU A 3 0.94 15.51 7.41
C LEU A 3 2.17 15.51 6.49
N PRO A 4 2.63 14.35 6.00
CA PRO A 4 3.84 14.27 5.19
C PRO A 4 3.67 14.99 3.85
N GLU A 5 4.78 15.30 3.19
CA GLU A 5 4.72 15.69 1.79
C GLU A 5 4.35 14.47 0.95
N LEU A 6 3.20 14.51 0.28
CA LEU A 6 2.64 13.33 -0.41
C LEU A 6 3.53 12.79 -1.53
N GLU A 7 4.21 13.65 -2.28
CA GLU A 7 5.06 13.22 -3.39
C GLU A 7 6.21 12.35 -2.90
N SER A 8 7.04 12.88 -1.99
CA SER A 8 8.14 12.14 -1.36
C SER A 8 7.66 10.91 -0.59
N TYR A 9 6.52 11.02 0.11
CA TYR A 9 5.98 9.94 0.92
C TYR A 9 5.50 8.75 0.07
N PHE A 10 4.78 9.02 -1.03
CA PHE A 10 4.34 7.97 -1.94
C PHE A 10 5.43 7.48 -2.88
N GLN A 11 6.47 8.27 -3.16
CA GLN A 11 7.65 7.79 -3.86
C GLN A 11 8.32 6.66 -3.06
N ASN A 12 8.49 6.82 -1.74
CA ASN A 12 9.02 5.77 -0.89
C ASN A 12 8.16 4.49 -0.94
N LEU A 13 6.82 4.63 -0.93
CA LEU A 13 5.92 3.48 -1.08
C LEU A 13 6.08 2.81 -2.44
N THR A 14 6.25 3.58 -3.51
CA THR A 14 6.51 3.04 -4.85
C THR A 14 7.80 2.24 -4.86
N ASP A 15 8.90 2.79 -4.31
CA ASP A 15 10.19 2.09 -4.26
C ASP A 15 10.09 0.75 -3.50
N ILE A 16 9.40 0.74 -2.35
CA ILE A 16 9.12 -0.48 -1.58
C ILE A 16 8.29 -1.48 -2.41
N THR A 17 7.26 -0.99 -3.10
CA THR A 17 6.36 -1.82 -3.91
C THR A 17 7.08 -2.44 -5.10
N ASP A 18 7.99 -1.71 -5.74
CA ASP A 18 8.80 -2.18 -6.85
C ASP A 18 9.77 -3.29 -6.41
N ASN A 19 10.34 -3.20 -5.21
CA ASN A 19 11.13 -4.29 -4.62
C ASN A 19 10.26 -5.53 -4.35
N VAL A 20 9.04 -5.35 -3.85
CA VAL A 20 8.09 -6.46 -3.67
C VAL A 20 7.66 -7.07 -5.01
N ALA A 21 7.57 -6.28 -6.08
CA ALA A 21 7.19 -6.76 -7.41
C ALA A 21 8.15 -7.82 -7.97
N VAL A 22 9.42 -7.82 -7.55
CA VAL A 22 10.41 -8.80 -8.02
C VAL A 22 10.30 -10.19 -7.36
N ILE A 23 9.26 -10.42 -6.53
CA ILE A 23 8.97 -11.67 -5.79
C ILE A 23 9.13 -12.97 -6.60
N ASN A 24 8.78 -12.94 -7.88
CA ASN A 24 8.81 -14.12 -8.76
C ASN A 24 9.95 -14.09 -9.79
N THR A 25 10.87 -13.15 -9.66
CA THR A 25 12.05 -13.09 -10.53
C THR A 25 13.15 -14.00 -10.01
N HIS A 26 14.16 -14.24 -10.84
CA HIS A 26 15.37 -14.99 -10.45
C HIS A 26 16.39 -14.14 -9.66
N TYR A 27 16.07 -12.88 -9.37
CA TYR A 27 16.96 -12.00 -8.62
C TYR A 27 16.99 -12.40 -7.14
N GLU A 28 18.18 -12.38 -6.54
CA GLU A 28 18.34 -12.49 -5.09
C GLU A 28 17.81 -11.20 -4.44
N ALA A 29 16.54 -11.21 -4.04
CA ALA A 29 15.92 -10.15 -3.27
C ALA A 29 15.70 -10.62 -1.83
N ASP A 30 15.93 -9.72 -0.87
CA ASP A 30 15.62 -9.93 0.54
C ASP A 30 14.13 -9.66 0.77
N HIS A 31 13.30 -10.62 0.37
CA HIS A 31 11.85 -10.48 0.49
C HIS A 31 11.37 -10.29 1.92
N ASP A 32 12.08 -10.81 2.93
CA ASP A 32 11.68 -10.56 4.31
C ASP A 32 11.86 -9.07 4.65
N SER A 33 12.99 -8.47 4.28
CA SER A 33 13.21 -7.02 4.43
C SER A 33 12.18 -6.20 3.64
N ASP A 34 11.92 -6.55 2.39
CA ASP A 34 10.99 -5.80 1.52
C ASP A 34 9.55 -5.82 2.05
N PHE A 35 9.10 -6.98 2.52
CA PHE A 35 7.76 -7.11 3.10
C PHE A 35 7.65 -6.43 4.46
N ASN A 36 8.70 -6.46 5.29
CA ASN A 36 8.72 -5.70 6.54
C ASN A 36 8.63 -4.19 6.26
N ALA A 37 9.35 -3.68 5.27
CA ALA A 37 9.26 -2.28 4.87
C ALA A 37 7.85 -1.89 4.39
N LEU A 38 7.18 -2.78 3.66
CA LEU A 38 5.80 -2.58 3.21
C LEU A 38 4.81 -2.55 4.38
N GLU A 39 4.99 -3.42 5.38
CA GLU A 39 4.20 -3.45 6.61
C GLU A 39 4.45 -2.19 7.46
N ASP A 40 5.70 -1.84 7.72
CA ASP A 40 6.10 -0.64 8.47
C ASP A 40 5.51 0.64 7.86
N PHE A 41 5.59 0.78 6.53
CA PHE A 41 4.99 1.92 5.83
C PHE A 41 3.48 1.97 6.05
N PHE A 42 2.81 0.82 6.00
CA PHE A 42 1.37 0.76 6.18
C PHE A 42 0.95 1.05 7.62
N GLU A 43 1.69 0.58 8.63
CA GLU A 43 1.47 0.96 10.02
C GLU A 43 1.60 2.47 10.22
N ASP A 44 2.64 3.07 9.67
CA ASP A 44 2.84 4.52 9.69
C ASP A 44 1.71 5.27 8.95
N LEU A 45 1.24 4.75 7.83
CA LEU A 45 0.14 5.31 7.05
C LEU A 45 -1.17 5.29 7.86
N VAL A 46 -1.54 4.18 8.50
CA VAL A 46 -2.86 4.06 9.15
C VAL A 46 -2.98 4.89 10.44
N THR A 47 -1.86 5.33 11.02
CA THR A 47 -1.84 6.18 12.22
C THR A 47 -2.12 7.66 11.94
N LYS A 48 -2.02 8.08 10.67
CA LYS A 48 -2.20 9.49 10.29
C LYS A 48 -3.68 9.88 10.13
N PRO A 49 -4.06 11.09 10.56
CA PRO A 49 -5.45 11.56 10.54
C PRO A 49 -5.84 12.14 9.17
N TRP A 50 -5.72 11.34 8.11
CA TRP A 50 -5.99 11.77 6.73
C TRP A 50 -7.40 12.35 6.55
N GLU A 51 -8.39 11.81 7.27
CA GLU A 51 -9.77 12.28 7.20
C GLU A 51 -9.95 13.74 7.66
N GLN A 52 -8.97 14.30 8.37
CA GLN A 52 -8.97 15.67 8.90
C GLN A 52 -8.15 16.64 8.05
N SER A 53 -7.48 16.18 6.99
CA SER A 53 -6.69 17.05 6.11
C SER A 53 -7.59 18.00 5.29
N ASP A 54 -6.99 19.01 4.66
CA ASP A 54 -7.72 19.80 3.68
C ASP A 54 -8.14 18.94 2.47
N ASP A 55 -9.12 19.43 1.72
CA ASP A 55 -9.74 18.65 0.65
C ASP A 55 -8.80 18.37 -0.53
N LYS A 56 -7.96 19.33 -0.92
CA LYS A 56 -7.03 19.14 -2.04
C LYS A 56 -5.98 18.08 -1.68
N TYR A 57 -5.43 18.19 -0.47
CA TYR A 57 -4.49 17.21 0.05
C TYR A 57 -5.13 15.82 0.14
N TYR A 58 -6.36 15.73 0.68
CA TYR A 58 -7.09 14.46 0.78
C TYR A 58 -7.30 13.83 -0.60
N GLN A 59 -7.76 14.61 -1.59
CA GLN A 59 -7.98 14.12 -2.95
C GLN A 59 -6.68 13.60 -3.59
N LEU A 60 -5.56 14.32 -3.40
CA LEU A 60 -4.27 13.89 -3.90
C LEU A 60 -3.81 12.58 -3.24
N PHE A 61 -3.88 12.52 -1.90
CA PHE A 61 -3.61 11.30 -1.13
C PHE A 61 -4.46 10.12 -1.64
N THR A 62 -5.77 10.32 -1.83
CA THR A 62 -6.64 9.23 -2.29
C THR A 62 -6.30 8.77 -3.70
N SER A 63 -5.81 9.67 -4.56
CA SER A 63 -5.37 9.33 -5.91
C SER A 63 -4.14 8.43 -5.86
N TYR A 64 -3.11 8.83 -5.10
CA TYR A 64 -1.91 8.03 -4.91
C TYR A 64 -2.20 6.66 -4.29
N PHE A 65 -2.99 6.62 -3.22
CA PHE A 65 -3.29 5.36 -2.55
C PHE A 65 -4.17 4.43 -3.39
N THR A 66 -5.06 4.98 -4.22
CA THR A 66 -5.83 4.17 -5.19
C THR A 66 -4.91 3.53 -6.22
N PHE A 67 -3.90 4.27 -6.69
CA PHE A 67 -2.93 3.75 -7.65
C PHE A 67 -2.09 2.63 -7.04
N HIS A 68 -1.59 2.83 -5.82
CA HIS A 68 -0.86 1.81 -5.05
C HIS A 68 -1.63 0.49 -4.91
N VAL A 69 -2.87 0.55 -4.42
CA VAL A 69 -3.70 -0.67 -4.23
C VAL A 69 -3.90 -1.44 -5.54
N LYS A 70 -4.01 -0.73 -6.67
CA LYS A 70 -4.11 -1.36 -8.00
C LYS A 70 -2.81 -2.01 -8.44
N ILE A 71 -1.67 -1.34 -8.26
CA ILE A 71 -0.35 -1.94 -8.58
C ILE A 71 -0.17 -3.25 -7.81
N VAL A 72 -0.46 -3.24 -6.50
CA VAL A 72 -0.34 -4.44 -5.67
C VAL A 72 -1.26 -5.56 -6.17
N GLU A 73 -2.48 -5.24 -6.60
CA GLU A 73 -3.39 -6.22 -7.21
C GLU A 73 -2.81 -6.82 -8.50
N GLU A 74 -2.17 -6.01 -9.34
CA GLU A 74 -1.50 -6.47 -10.56
C GLU A 74 -0.29 -7.35 -10.27
N ILE A 75 0.56 -6.98 -9.31
CA ILE A 75 1.68 -7.81 -8.84
C ILE A 75 1.18 -9.17 -8.36
N ILE A 76 0.11 -9.20 -7.55
CA ILE A 76 -0.47 -10.47 -7.08
C ILE A 76 -0.98 -11.31 -8.25
N ARG A 77 -1.63 -10.68 -9.24
CA ARG A 77 -2.16 -11.39 -10.43
C ARG A 77 -1.00 -12.03 -11.21
N GLU A 78 0.01 -11.27 -11.55
CA GLU A 78 1.19 -11.74 -12.27
C GLU A 78 1.93 -12.83 -11.47
N ALA A 79 2.05 -12.65 -10.15
CA ALA A 79 2.72 -13.61 -9.30
C ALA A 79 1.97 -14.95 -9.20
N ARG A 80 0.64 -14.95 -9.37
CA ARG A 80 -0.17 -16.17 -9.43
C ARG A 80 -0.07 -16.92 -10.76
N GLU A 81 0.31 -16.24 -11.84
CA GLU A 81 0.50 -16.88 -13.15
C GLU A 81 1.80 -17.71 -13.16
N ILE A 82 2.84 -17.21 -12.51
CA ILE A 82 4.15 -17.85 -12.40
C ILE A 82 4.26 -18.50 -11.01
N LEU A 83 3.53 -19.60 -10.80
CA LEU A 83 3.46 -20.30 -9.51
C LEU A 83 4.83 -20.85 -9.07
N ASN A 84 5.60 -20.06 -8.31
CA ASN A 84 6.81 -20.50 -7.62
C ASN A 84 6.45 -21.01 -6.20
N PRO A 85 6.56 -22.33 -5.90
CA PRO A 85 6.19 -22.88 -4.60
C PRO A 85 6.97 -22.27 -3.43
N GLU A 86 8.24 -21.92 -3.64
CA GLU A 86 9.13 -21.37 -2.61
C GLU A 86 8.74 -19.94 -2.21
N LYS A 87 8.06 -19.22 -3.09
CA LYS A 87 7.64 -17.82 -2.87
C LYS A 87 6.18 -17.69 -2.44
N ARG A 88 5.49 -18.83 -2.25
CA ARG A 88 4.05 -18.88 -1.91
C ARG A 88 3.73 -18.16 -0.61
N GLU A 89 4.62 -18.17 0.38
CA GLU A 89 4.39 -17.49 1.66
C GLU A 89 4.36 -15.96 1.50
N TYR A 90 5.30 -15.41 0.73
CA TYR A 90 5.37 -13.98 0.43
C TYR A 90 4.17 -13.53 -0.40
N LEU A 91 3.72 -14.33 -1.36
CA LEU A 91 2.49 -14.05 -2.10
C LEU A 91 1.26 -14.03 -1.19
N LYS A 92 1.20 -14.89 -0.17
CA LYS A 92 0.13 -14.83 0.84
C LYS A 92 0.22 -13.56 1.69
N LYS A 93 1.43 -13.15 2.12
CA LYS A 93 1.65 -11.87 2.82
C LYS A 93 1.11 -10.72 1.97
N LEU A 94 1.42 -10.69 0.67
CA LEU A 94 0.99 -9.62 -0.24
C LEU A 94 -0.52 -9.58 -0.43
N VAL A 95 -1.17 -10.75 -0.56
CA VAL A 95 -2.63 -10.84 -0.63
C VAL A 95 -3.30 -10.32 0.64
N ASN A 96 -2.74 -10.66 1.81
CA ASN A 96 -3.27 -10.17 3.09
C ASN A 96 -3.08 -8.66 3.23
N TYR A 97 -1.92 -8.15 2.81
CA TYR A 97 -1.65 -6.72 2.74
C TYR A 97 -2.67 -5.99 1.85
N GLN A 98 -2.87 -6.45 0.61
CA GLN A 98 -3.79 -5.83 -0.36
C GLN A 98 -5.21 -5.72 0.19
N LYS A 99 -5.68 -6.81 0.83
CA LYS A 99 -6.99 -6.85 1.48
C LYS A 99 -7.08 -5.83 2.61
N SER A 100 -6.09 -5.83 3.51
CA SER A 100 -6.06 -4.93 4.68
C SER A 100 -6.01 -3.47 4.26
N ALA A 101 -5.18 -3.14 3.27
CA ALA A 101 -5.07 -1.81 2.68
C ALA A 101 -6.39 -1.35 2.04
N SER A 102 -7.03 -2.22 1.25
CA SER A 102 -8.32 -1.92 0.60
C SER A 102 -9.45 -1.70 1.61
N ASP A 103 -9.53 -2.56 2.63
CA ASP A 103 -10.54 -2.47 3.69
C ASP A 103 -10.35 -1.19 4.52
N TRP A 104 -9.11 -0.90 4.93
CA TRP A 104 -8.77 0.33 5.63
C TRP A 104 -9.14 1.57 4.82
N PHE A 105 -8.76 1.61 3.54
CA PHE A 105 -9.01 2.77 2.69
C PHE A 105 -10.49 3.01 2.42
N THR A 106 -11.26 1.94 2.27
CA THR A 106 -12.73 2.01 2.20
C THR A 106 -13.31 2.62 3.46
N ASN A 107 -12.82 2.22 4.64
CA ASN A 107 -13.25 2.77 5.92
C ASN A 107 -12.82 4.23 6.11
N LEU A 108 -11.63 4.61 5.66
CA LEU A 108 -11.15 5.99 5.69
C LEU A 108 -12.07 6.92 4.87
N ARG A 109 -12.46 6.50 3.66
CA ARG A 109 -13.42 7.25 2.83
C ARG A 109 -14.78 7.43 3.50
N LYS A 110 -15.24 6.43 4.26
CA LYS A 110 -16.47 6.55 5.07
C LYS A 110 -16.28 7.55 6.21
N LYS A 111 -15.17 7.45 6.95
CA LYS A 111 -14.83 8.39 8.04
C LYS A 111 -14.78 9.84 7.53
N ARG A 112 -14.14 10.09 6.39
CA ARG A 112 -14.11 11.43 5.76
C ARG A 112 -15.50 12.01 5.52
N LYS A 113 -16.44 11.20 5.03
CA LYS A 113 -17.84 11.64 4.83
C LYS A 113 -18.50 12.04 6.14
N SER A 114 -18.25 11.30 7.22
CA SER A 114 -18.76 11.63 8.55
C SER A 114 -18.16 12.93 9.10
N VAL A 115 -16.87 13.16 8.89
CA VAL A 115 -16.19 14.41 9.31
C VAL A 115 -16.73 15.63 8.56
N LEU A 116 -17.00 15.52 7.26
CA LEU A 116 -17.54 16.63 6.46
C LEU A 116 -19.03 16.93 6.74
N ALA A 117 -19.75 15.98 7.36
CA ALA A 117 -21.15 16.14 7.72
C ALA A 117 -21.37 16.65 9.16
N ALA A 118 -20.30 16.68 9.96
CA ALA A 118 -20.28 17.20 11.33
C ALA A 118 -19.94 18.69 11.34
#